data_AF-A0A7S1AL79-F1
#
_entry.id   AF-A0A7S1AL79-F1
#
_cell.length_a   1.000
_cell.length_b   1.000
_cell.length_c   1.000
_cell.angle_alpha   90.00
_cell.angle_beta   90.00
_cell.angle_gamma   90.00
#
_symmetry.space_group_name_H-M   'P 1'
#
loop_
_entity.id
_entity.type
_entity.pdbx_description
1 polymer ?
#
loop_
_entity_poly.entity_id
_entity_poly.type
_entity_poly.pdbx_seq_one_letter_code
_entity_poly.pdbx_strand_id
1 'polypeptide(L)'
;MAVTDIVVRGAGKSDKLAVKLDPSDAFKPKESKRAVLEKVSNVWGSCAGSGSDAFPIYRKQRNIELERLRKMDEDWATKEEAEKFQASREDKARIDEERTEMRSSKRRRKKEAQAKAKQIRAMNTFTSDGSFLDAMKNMDPEELAEKAKAHKPVQPKLDPGVTPMPVVSAAQMSSSENMKIRE
;
A
#
# COMPACT_ATOMS: atom_id res chain seq x y z
N MET A 1 -21.87 8.49 9.30
CA MET A 1 -20.93 8.34 8.18
C MET A 1 -21.23 6.99 7.56
N ALA A 2 -21.62 6.96 6.29
CA ALA A 2 -21.85 5.71 5.59
C ALA A 2 -20.48 5.21 5.11
N VAL A 3 -20.07 4.01 5.52
CA VAL A 3 -18.88 3.35 4.99
C VAL A 3 -19.15 3.08 3.52
N THR A 4 -18.55 3.88 2.64
CA THR A 4 -18.84 3.91 1.19
C THR A 4 -17.73 3.28 0.36
N ASP A 5 -16.65 2.81 0.98
CA ASP A 5 -15.52 2.24 0.26
C ASP A 5 -15.45 0.73 0.50
N ILE A 6 -16.20 -0.02 -0.30
CA ILE A 6 -15.91 -1.44 -0.49
C ILE A 6 -14.68 -1.53 -1.39
N VAL A 7 -13.49 -1.63 -0.78
CA VAL A 7 -12.26 -1.91 -1.52
C VAL A 7 -12.33 -3.36 -2.04
N VAL A 8 -12.67 -3.52 -3.32
CA VAL A 8 -12.63 -4.81 -4.03
C VAL A 8 -11.22 -5.00 -4.59
N ARG A 9 -10.51 -6.06 -4.16
CA ARG A 9 -9.19 -6.41 -4.70
C ARG A 9 -9.27 -6.64 -6.21
N GLY A 10 -8.47 -5.90 -6.97
CA GLY A 10 -8.36 -6.02 -8.43
C GLY A 10 -9.26 -5.07 -9.23
N ALA A 11 -10.16 -4.34 -8.57
CA ALA A 11 -10.88 -3.21 -9.17
C ALA A 11 -10.04 -1.95 -8.89
N GLY A 12 -9.62 -1.24 -9.94
CA GLY A 12 -8.94 0.04 -9.76
C GLY A 12 -9.85 1.04 -9.04
N LYS A 13 -9.29 2.15 -8.52
CA LYS A 13 -10.07 3.28 -7.95
C LYS A 13 -11.18 3.81 -8.89
N SER A 14 -11.14 3.44 -10.18
CA SER A 14 -12.08 3.83 -11.23
C SER A 14 -13.21 2.82 -11.52
N ASP A 15 -13.11 1.57 -11.05
CA ASP A 15 -14.01 0.50 -11.51
C ASP A 15 -15.26 0.45 -10.62
N LYS A 16 -16.13 1.44 -10.79
CA LYS A 16 -17.46 1.46 -10.18
C LYS A 16 -18.33 0.41 -10.88
N LEU A 17 -18.32 -0.82 -10.36
CA LEU A 17 -19.30 -1.84 -10.73
C LEU A 17 -20.67 -1.39 -10.21
N ALA A 18 -21.49 -0.83 -11.10
CA ALA A 18 -22.87 -0.48 -10.79
C ALA A 18 -23.70 -1.76 -10.64
N VAL A 19 -23.83 -2.25 -9.40
CA VAL A 19 -24.78 -3.31 -9.06
C VAL A 19 -26.17 -2.67 -9.03
N LYS A 20 -27.10 -3.22 -9.82
CA LYS A 20 -28.51 -2.84 -9.74
C LYS A 20 -29.02 -3.30 -8.39
N LEU A 21 -29.32 -2.34 -7.51
CA LEU A 21 -29.91 -2.60 -6.20
C LEU A 21 -31.38 -2.95 -6.39
N ASP A 22 -31.81 -4.05 -5.77
CA ASP A 22 -33.22 -4.40 -5.72
C ASP A 22 -34.01 -3.30 -4.99
N PRO A 23 -35.30 -3.09 -5.28
CA PRO A 23 -36.10 -2.05 -4.62
C PRO A 23 -36.19 -2.21 -3.09
N SER A 24 -35.84 -3.38 -2.54
CA SER A 24 -35.67 -3.62 -1.10
C SER A 24 -34.46 -2.89 -0.50
N ASP A 25 -33.43 -2.63 -1.30
CA ASP A 25 -32.21 -1.89 -0.92
C ASP A 25 -32.33 -0.39 -1.20
N ALA A 26 -33.53 0.09 -1.53
CA ALA A 26 -33.79 1.51 -1.72
C ALA A 26 -33.37 2.31 -0.48
N PHE A 27 -32.54 3.33 -0.70
CA PHE A 27 -32.00 4.20 0.35
C PHE A 27 -33.15 4.89 1.10
N LYS A 28 -33.49 4.39 2.30
CA LYS A 28 -34.37 5.11 3.22
C LYS A 28 -33.62 6.33 3.76
N PRO A 29 -34.20 7.54 3.71
CA PRO A 29 -33.55 8.71 4.26
C PRO A 29 -33.22 8.46 5.73
N LYS A 30 -31.97 8.69 6.12
CA LYS A 30 -31.55 8.55 7.52
C LYS A 30 -32.36 9.53 8.37
N GLU A 31 -33.18 8.99 9.26
CA GLU A 31 -33.79 9.72 10.37
C GLU A 31 -32.74 10.69 10.95
N SER A 32 -33.09 11.97 11.03
CA SER A 32 -32.15 13.00 11.46
C SER A 32 -31.68 12.66 12.88
N LYS A 33 -30.37 12.73 13.15
CA LYS A 33 -29.79 12.52 14.50
C LYS A 33 -30.27 13.53 15.56
N ARG A 34 -31.16 14.45 15.20
CA ARG A 34 -31.72 15.41 16.13
C ARG A 34 -32.67 14.63 17.04
N ALA A 35 -32.36 14.61 18.33
CA ALA A 35 -33.28 14.08 19.33
C ALA A 35 -34.63 14.80 19.19
N VAL A 36 -35.67 14.06 18.83
CA VAL A 36 -37.03 14.58 18.82
C VAL A 36 -37.46 14.69 20.28
N LEU A 37 -37.56 15.93 20.75
CA LEU A 37 -38.04 16.19 22.11
C LEU A 37 -39.56 15.97 22.14
N GLU A 38 -40.01 14.95 22.85
CA GLU A 38 -41.44 14.73 23.08
C GLU A 38 -41.96 15.79 24.04
N LYS A 39 -42.78 16.73 23.54
CA LYS A 39 -43.45 17.72 24.38
C LYS A 39 -44.73 17.10 24.94
N VAL A 40 -44.73 16.78 26.23
CA VAL A 40 -45.93 16.33 26.93
C VAL A 40 -46.74 17.55 27.38
N SER A 41 -47.95 17.70 26.85
CA SER A 41 -48.86 18.81 27.20
C SER A 41 -49.63 18.60 28.50
N ASN A 42 -49.70 17.36 28.99
CA ASN A 42 -50.58 16.96 30.09
C ASN A 42 -49.79 16.75 31.39
N VAL A 43 -49.12 17.80 31.87
CA VAL A 43 -48.31 17.73 33.09
C VAL A 43 -49.14 18.18 34.28
N TRP A 44 -49.32 17.30 35.26
CA TRP A 44 -49.95 17.64 36.55
C TRP A 44 -48.93 18.26 37.50
N GLY A 45 -49.37 19.04 38.49
CA GLY A 45 -48.48 19.76 39.40
C GLY A 45 -47.54 18.83 40.18
N SER A 46 -46.33 19.29 40.52
CA SER A 46 -45.28 18.45 41.12
C SER A 46 -45.62 17.88 42.51
N CYS A 47 -46.56 18.50 43.23
CA CYS A 47 -47.07 18.02 44.53
C CYS A 47 -48.44 17.33 44.44
N ALA A 48 -48.93 17.09 43.24
CA ALA A 48 -50.26 16.57 43.04
C ALA A 48 -50.23 15.03 43.14
N GLY A 49 -51.25 14.43 43.77
CA GLY A 49 -51.31 12.99 44.05
C GLY A 49 -51.32 12.10 42.79
N SER A 50 -51.09 10.79 42.97
CA SER A 50 -51.10 9.83 41.85
C SER A 50 -52.53 9.63 41.30
N GLY A 51 -52.76 10.07 40.06
CA GLY A 51 -54.01 9.80 39.34
C GLY A 51 -54.11 8.35 38.88
N SER A 52 -55.31 7.88 38.54
CA SER A 52 -55.55 6.50 38.08
C SER A 52 -54.81 6.13 36.78
N ASP A 53 -54.44 7.12 35.95
CA ASP A 53 -53.70 6.91 34.69
C ASP A 53 -52.15 6.92 34.86
N ALA A 54 -51.65 7.17 36.07
CA ALA A 54 -50.20 7.23 36.31
C ALA A 54 -49.48 5.91 35.98
N PHE A 55 -50.11 4.77 36.31
CA PHE A 55 -49.51 3.46 36.07
C PHE A 55 -49.47 3.07 34.58
N PRO A 56 -50.56 3.19 33.79
CA PRO A 56 -50.50 2.98 32.35
C PRO A 56 -49.49 3.89 31.63
N ILE A 57 -49.38 5.17 32.01
CA ILE A 57 -48.40 6.11 31.46
C ILE A 57 -46.98 5.63 31.75
N TYR A 58 -46.68 5.29 33.01
CA TYR A 58 -45.37 4.75 33.40
C TYR A 58 -45.02 3.49 32.61
N ARG A 59 -45.97 2.56 32.44
CA ARG A 59 -45.75 1.33 31.66
C ARG A 59 -45.38 1.64 30.21
N LYS A 60 -46.08 2.57 29.56
CA LYS A 60 -45.78 2.99 28.18
C LYS A 60 -44.38 3.61 28.09
N GLN A 61 -44.08 4.57 28.97
CA GLN A 61 -42.77 5.25 29.00
C GLN A 61 -41.62 4.27 29.28
N ARG A 62 -41.79 3.36 30.23
CA ARG A 62 -40.82 2.29 30.52
C ARG A 62 -40.55 1.43 29.29
N ASN A 63 -41.58 1.02 28.57
CA ASN A 63 -41.42 0.19 27.39
C ASN A 63 -40.69 0.94 26.26
N ILE A 64 -41.03 2.21 26.03
CA ILE A 64 -40.35 3.07 25.06
C ILE A 64 -38.86 3.20 25.42
N GLU A 65 -38.54 3.43 26.68
CA GLU A 65 -37.17 3.60 27.13
C GLU A 65 -36.36 2.29 27.05
N LEU A 66 -36.96 1.16 27.40
CA LEU A 66 -36.32 -0.15 27.21
C LEU A 66 -36.06 -0.46 25.74
N GLU A 67 -37.00 -0.14 24.85
CA GLU A 67 -36.81 -0.30 23.41
C GLU A 67 -35.68 0.61 22.90
N ARG A 68 -35.59 1.85 23.41
CA ARG A 68 -34.51 2.78 23.10
C ARG A 68 -33.14 2.24 23.51
N LEU A 69 -33.03 1.72 24.73
CA LEU A 69 -31.80 1.11 25.25
C LEU A 69 -31.40 -0.10 24.40
N ARG A 70 -32.35 -0.99 24.13
CA ARG A 70 -32.12 -2.17 23.30
C ARG A 70 -31.59 -1.81 21.90
N LYS A 71 -32.19 -0.82 21.23
CA LYS A 71 -31.71 -0.35 19.92
C LYS A 71 -30.30 0.22 19.99
N MET A 72 -29.98 0.96 21.07
CA MET A 72 -28.64 1.50 21.27
C MET A 72 -27.59 0.40 21.45
N ASP A 73 -27.92 -0.66 22.19
CA ASP A 73 -27.05 -1.82 22.40
C ASP A 73 -26.86 -2.63 21.10
N GLU A 74 -27.92 -2.85 20.34
CA GLU A 74 -27.87 -3.50 19.02
C GLU A 74 -27.01 -2.69 18.01
N ASP A 75 -27.20 -1.36 17.97
CA ASP A 75 -26.39 -0.45 17.15
C ASP A 75 -24.91 -0.42 17.58
N TRP A 76 -24.62 -0.67 18.86
CA TRP A 76 -23.24 -0.76 19.35
C TRP A 76 -22.60 -2.09 18.96
N ALA A 77 -23.29 -3.21 19.19
CA ALA A 77 -22.81 -4.54 18.83
C ALA A 77 -22.50 -4.65 17.33
N THR A 78 -23.40 -4.14 16.48
CA THR A 78 -23.21 -4.13 15.01
C THR A 78 -22.00 -3.29 14.58
N LYS A 79 -21.73 -2.16 15.24
CA LYS A 79 -20.52 -1.35 14.97
C LYS A 79 -19.27 -2.10 15.37
N GLU A 80 -19.26 -2.70 16.56
CA GLU A 80 -18.11 -3.44 17.07
C GLU A 80 -17.77 -4.65 16.18
N GLU A 81 -18.79 -5.38 15.71
CA GLU A 81 -18.64 -6.47 14.74
C GLU A 81 -18.09 -5.97 13.39
N ALA A 82 -18.61 -4.85 12.88
CA ALA A 82 -18.14 -4.25 11.64
C ALA A 82 -16.68 -3.78 11.74
N GLU A 83 -16.28 -3.17 12.87
CA GLU A 83 -14.91 -2.74 13.14
C GLU A 83 -13.96 -3.94 13.22
N LYS A 84 -14.34 -5.00 13.96
CA LYS A 84 -13.56 -6.25 14.02
C LYS A 84 -13.40 -6.91 12.65
N PHE A 85 -14.46 -6.91 11.85
CA PHE A 85 -14.43 -7.45 10.50
C PHE A 85 -13.50 -6.65 9.58
N GLN A 86 -13.56 -5.31 9.64
CA GLN A 86 -12.69 -4.44 8.85
C GLN A 86 -11.22 -4.62 9.25
N ALA A 87 -10.91 -4.63 10.55
CA ALA A 87 -9.56 -4.89 11.04
C ALA A 87 -9.02 -6.26 10.56
N SER A 88 -9.81 -7.32 10.69
CA SER A 88 -9.41 -8.66 10.20
C SER A 88 -9.21 -8.69 8.68
N ARG A 89 -10.02 -7.96 7.93
CA ARG A 89 -9.88 -7.84 6.48
C ARG A 89 -8.59 -7.10 6.13
N GLU A 90 -8.29 -5.98 6.79
CA GLU A 90 -7.08 -5.18 6.56
C GLU A 90 -5.80 -5.97 6.89
N ASP A 91 -5.79 -6.74 7.97
CA ASP A 91 -4.66 -7.60 8.32
C ASP A 91 -4.40 -8.67 7.26
N LYS A 92 -5.46 -9.35 6.80
CA LYS A 92 -5.37 -10.29 5.67
C LYS A 92 -4.96 -9.58 4.38
N ALA A 93 -5.44 -8.34 4.20
CA ALA A 93 -5.09 -7.50 3.06
C ALA A 93 -3.57 -7.33 2.97
N ARG A 94 -2.99 -6.86 4.07
CA ARG A 94 -1.55 -6.60 4.25
C ARG A 94 -0.71 -7.86 4.07
N ILE A 95 -1.10 -8.98 4.69
CA ILE A 95 -0.33 -10.24 4.60
C ILE A 95 -0.23 -10.74 3.16
N ASP A 96 -1.30 -10.68 2.36
CA ASP A 96 -1.20 -11.13 0.98
C ASP A 96 -0.44 -10.12 0.10
N GLU A 97 -0.50 -8.82 0.40
CA GLU A 97 0.30 -7.79 -0.27
C GLU A 97 1.79 -8.04 -0.04
N GLU A 98 2.22 -8.22 1.21
CA GLU A 98 3.60 -8.58 1.56
C GLU A 98 4.08 -9.84 0.83
N ARG A 99 3.25 -10.90 0.81
CA ARG A 99 3.55 -12.14 0.06
C ARG A 99 3.66 -11.89 -1.44
N THR A 100 2.80 -11.04 -1.99
CA THR A 100 2.76 -10.70 -3.41
C THR A 100 3.98 -9.87 -3.80
N GLU A 101 4.37 -8.89 -2.98
CA GLU A 101 5.57 -8.06 -3.17
C GLU A 101 6.85 -8.89 -3.11
N MET A 102 6.95 -9.82 -2.15
CA MET A 102 8.08 -10.74 -2.06
C MET A 102 8.20 -11.66 -3.28
N ARG A 103 7.08 -12.12 -3.83
CA ARG A 103 7.07 -12.92 -5.08
C ARG A 103 7.37 -12.06 -6.30
N SER A 104 6.82 -10.86 -6.38
CA SER A 104 7.01 -9.91 -7.47
C SER A 104 8.46 -9.44 -7.56
N SER A 105 9.08 -9.08 -6.43
CA SER A 105 10.48 -8.67 -6.35
C SER A 105 11.43 -9.79 -6.78
N LYS A 106 11.18 -11.06 -6.38
CA LYS A 106 11.93 -12.23 -6.86
C LYS A 106 11.83 -12.39 -8.38
N ARG A 107 10.63 -12.25 -8.95
CA ARG A 107 10.42 -12.31 -10.41
C ARG A 107 11.13 -11.15 -11.12
N ARG A 108 11.08 -9.93 -10.57
CA ARG A 108 11.74 -8.75 -11.12
C ARG A 108 13.26 -8.94 -11.16
N ARG A 109 13.87 -9.36 -10.05
CA ARG A 109 15.31 -9.69 -9.99
C ARG A 109 15.71 -10.77 -11.01
N LYS A 110 14.90 -11.82 -11.17
CA LYS A 110 15.16 -12.88 -12.18
C LYS A 110 15.07 -12.33 -13.61
N LYS A 111 14.08 -11.49 -13.92
CA LYS A 111 13.94 -10.83 -15.22
C LYS A 111 15.13 -9.90 -15.51
N GLU A 112 15.53 -9.09 -14.54
CA GLU A 112 16.71 -8.21 -14.65
C GLU A 112 17.99 -9.03 -14.89
N ALA A 113 18.20 -10.11 -14.15
CA ALA A 113 19.35 -11.00 -14.35
C ALA A 113 19.35 -11.66 -15.74
N GLN A 114 18.19 -12.12 -16.23
CA GLN A 114 18.06 -12.68 -17.58
C GLN A 114 18.28 -11.63 -18.67
N ALA A 115 17.77 -10.42 -18.48
CA ALA A 115 17.99 -9.30 -19.41
C ALA A 115 19.49 -8.94 -19.48
N LYS A 116 20.16 -8.83 -18.32
CA LYS A 116 21.62 -8.63 -18.24
C LYS A 116 22.39 -9.77 -18.92
N ALA A 117 22.04 -11.02 -18.65
CA ALA A 117 22.68 -12.18 -19.28
C ALA A 117 22.48 -12.19 -20.80
N LYS A 118 21.30 -11.82 -21.30
CA LYS A 118 21.03 -11.69 -22.74
C LYS A 118 21.82 -10.54 -23.36
N GLN A 119 21.96 -9.42 -22.65
CA GLN A 119 22.77 -8.29 -23.09
C GLN A 119 24.26 -8.65 -23.16
N ILE A 120 24.80 -9.31 -22.13
CA ILE A 120 26.18 -9.83 -22.14
C ILE A 120 26.38 -10.84 -23.27
N ARG A 121 25.43 -11.77 -23.48
CA ARG A 121 25.49 -12.74 -24.58
C ARG A 121 25.38 -12.09 -25.96
N ALA A 122 24.63 -11.00 -26.09
CA ALA A 122 24.58 -10.21 -27.33
C ALA A 122 25.85 -9.38 -27.54
N MET A 123 26.54 -8.99 -26.47
CA MET A 123 27.78 -8.23 -26.51
C MET A 123 29.01 -9.12 -26.72
N ASN A 124 28.96 -10.39 -26.27
CA ASN A 124 29.92 -11.43 -26.67
C ASN A 124 29.55 -11.96 -28.06
N THR A 125 30.11 -11.33 -29.09
CA THR A 125 29.97 -11.72 -30.50
C THR A 125 30.70 -13.01 -30.88
N PHE A 126 31.41 -13.64 -29.94
CA PHE A 126 32.15 -14.88 -30.16
C PHE A 126 31.48 -16.05 -29.43
N THR A 127 31.14 -17.10 -30.19
CA THR A 127 30.71 -18.37 -29.62
C THR A 127 31.91 -19.05 -28.95
N SER A 128 31.67 -19.85 -27.91
CA SER A 128 32.73 -20.58 -27.19
C SER A 128 33.36 -21.74 -27.99
N ASP A 129 33.17 -21.76 -29.31
CA ASP A 129 33.59 -22.84 -30.21
C ASP A 129 35.04 -22.69 -30.70
N GLY A 130 35.81 -21.75 -30.12
CA GLY A 130 37.19 -21.48 -30.53
C GLY A 130 37.35 -20.55 -31.74
N SER A 131 36.24 -20.03 -32.30
CA SER A 131 36.22 -19.09 -33.42
C SER A 131 37.00 -17.79 -33.16
N PHE A 132 37.17 -17.41 -31.90
CA PHE A 132 38.04 -16.29 -31.49
C PHE A 132 39.52 -16.56 -31.72
N LEU A 133 40.00 -17.76 -31.37
CA LEU A 133 41.41 -18.17 -31.56
C LEU A 133 41.75 -18.35 -33.04
N ASP A 134 40.79 -18.83 -33.84
CA ASP A 134 40.96 -19.05 -35.27
C ASP A 134 40.98 -17.73 -36.04
N ALA A 135 40.16 -16.75 -35.64
CA ALA A 135 40.22 -15.39 -36.18
C ALA A 135 41.51 -14.66 -35.77
N MET A 136 42.06 -14.93 -34.58
CA MET A 136 43.29 -14.29 -34.08
C MET A 136 44.57 -14.86 -34.71
N LYS A 137 44.58 -16.15 -35.04
CA LYS A 137 45.71 -16.79 -35.77
C LYS A 137 45.84 -16.34 -37.22
N ASN A 138 44.74 -15.90 -37.83
CA ASN A 138 44.69 -15.49 -39.23
C ASN A 138 44.84 -13.96 -39.43
N MET A 139 45.04 -13.17 -38.37
CA MET A 139 45.35 -11.74 -38.49
C MET A 139 46.84 -11.47 -38.30
N ASP A 140 47.39 -10.58 -39.12
CA ASP A 140 48.78 -10.15 -39.04
C ASP A 140 49.06 -9.35 -37.74
N PRO A 141 50.27 -9.47 -37.16
CA PRO A 141 50.60 -8.93 -35.84
C PRO A 141 50.53 -7.41 -35.74
N GLU A 142 50.67 -6.68 -36.86
CA GLU A 142 50.55 -5.22 -36.88
C GLU A 142 49.10 -4.75 -36.70
N GLU A 143 48.13 -5.43 -37.30
CA GLU A 143 46.70 -5.07 -37.18
C GLU A 143 46.15 -5.31 -35.77
N LEU A 144 46.69 -6.30 -35.05
CA LEU A 144 46.39 -6.58 -33.65
C LEU A 144 46.88 -5.45 -32.73
N ALA A 145 48.05 -4.89 -33.00
CA ALA A 145 48.60 -3.77 -32.25
C ALA A 145 47.80 -2.48 -32.49
N GLU A 146 47.32 -2.25 -33.71
CA GLU A 146 46.48 -1.10 -34.04
C GLU A 146 45.09 -1.19 -33.42
N LYS A 147 44.43 -2.36 -33.47
CA LYS A 147 43.14 -2.57 -32.79
C LYS A 147 43.25 -2.45 -31.27
N ALA A 148 44.36 -2.90 -30.66
CA ALA A 148 44.62 -2.73 -29.24
C ALA A 148 44.84 -1.25 -28.85
N LYS A 149 45.51 -0.46 -29.69
CA LYS A 149 45.64 1.00 -29.50
C LYS A 149 44.32 1.75 -29.74
N ALA A 150 43.47 1.27 -30.64
CA ALA A 150 42.17 1.85 -30.95
C ALA A 150 41.13 1.58 -29.84
N HIS A 151 41.28 0.49 -29.08
CA HIS A 151 40.36 0.18 -27.98
C HIS A 151 40.68 1.02 -26.73
N LYS A 152 40.14 2.23 -26.68
CA LYS A 152 40.20 3.12 -25.51
C LYS A 152 39.44 2.48 -24.34
N PRO A 153 39.98 2.42 -23.12
CA PRO A 153 39.29 1.82 -21.98
C PRO A 153 37.95 2.54 -21.77
N VAL A 154 36.86 1.78 -21.92
CA VAL A 154 35.51 2.29 -21.71
C VAL A 154 35.34 2.50 -20.21
N GLN A 155 35.42 3.75 -19.77
CA GLN A 155 35.03 4.14 -18.42
C GLN A 155 33.61 3.60 -18.16
N PRO A 156 33.34 2.93 -17.02
CA PRO A 156 32.02 2.41 -16.74
C PRO A 156 31.03 3.57 -16.71
N LYS A 157 30.10 3.61 -17.67
CA LYS A 157 29.02 4.60 -17.69
C LYS A 157 28.11 4.30 -16.50
N LEU A 158 28.17 5.14 -15.47
CA LEU A 158 27.24 5.09 -14.35
C LEU A 158 25.82 5.38 -14.85
N ASP A 159 24.85 4.58 -14.40
CA ASP A 159 23.44 4.74 -14.74
C ASP A 159 22.95 6.16 -14.38
N PRO A 160 22.05 6.76 -15.19
CA PRO A 160 21.55 8.11 -14.94
C PRO A 160 20.76 8.15 -13.63
N GLY A 161 21.36 8.70 -12.57
CA GLY A 161 20.77 8.81 -11.23
C GLY A 161 21.69 8.37 -10.08
N VAL A 162 22.83 7.74 -10.38
CA VAL A 162 23.84 7.40 -9.36
C VAL A 162 24.96 8.45 -9.39
N THR A 163 25.06 9.27 -8.35
CA THR A 163 26.22 10.17 -8.17
C THR A 163 27.47 9.32 -7.98
N PRO A 164 28.55 9.52 -8.76
CA PRO A 164 29.80 8.80 -8.53
C PRO A 164 30.28 9.09 -7.11
N MET A 165 30.59 8.04 -6.35
CA MET A 165 31.29 8.18 -5.08
C MET A 165 32.59 8.95 -5.34
N PRO A 166 32.96 9.93 -4.51
CA PRO A 166 34.23 10.62 -4.67
C PRO A 166 35.35 9.59 -4.55
N VAL A 167 36.16 9.46 -5.60
CA VAL A 167 37.32 8.58 -5.59
C VAL A 167 38.37 9.26 -4.71
N VAL A 168 38.52 8.78 -3.48
CA VAL A 168 39.54 9.29 -2.56
C VAL A 168 40.89 8.83 -3.10
N SER A 169 41.74 9.77 -3.46
CA SER A 169 43.09 9.46 -3.93
C SER A 169 43.94 8.91 -2.79
N ALA A 170 44.92 8.05 -3.10
CA ALA A 170 45.81 7.46 -2.09
C ALA A 170 46.53 8.52 -1.23
N ALA A 171 46.81 9.70 -1.80
CA ALA A 171 47.35 10.85 -1.08
C ALA A 171 46.39 11.39 0.00
N GLN A 172 45.09 11.49 -0.30
CA GLN A 172 44.07 11.92 0.66
C GLN A 172 43.84 10.93 1.82
N MET A 173 44.19 9.66 1.62
CA MET A 173 44.17 8.62 2.66
C MET A 173 45.43 8.66 3.55
N SER A 174 46.44 9.46 3.20
CA SER A 174 47.64 9.59 4.03
C SER A 174 47.32 10.39 5.30
N SER A 175 47.53 9.78 6.47
CA SER A 175 47.24 10.40 7.76
C SER A 175 48.15 11.58 8.08
N SER A 176 49.33 11.61 7.47
CA SER A 176 50.34 12.67 7.63
C SER A 176 49.90 14.03 7.10
N GLU A 177 49.13 14.07 6.02
CA GLU A 177 48.63 15.34 5.44
C GLU A 177 47.41 15.89 6.18
N ASN A 178 46.70 15.04 6.93
CA ASN A 178 45.48 15.39 7.66
C ASN A 178 45.75 15.92 9.09
N MET A 179 46.97 15.79 9.61
CA MET A 179 47.35 16.36 10.90
C MET A 179 47.94 17.77 10.73
N LYS A 180 47.12 18.81 10.87
CA LYS A 180 47.61 20.17 11.06
C LYS A 180 48.00 20.36 12.53
N ILE A 181 49.29 20.30 12.84
CA ILE A 181 49.82 20.74 14.13
C ILE A 181 49.57 22.26 14.18
N ARG A 182 48.70 22.72 15.08
CA ARG A 182 48.57 24.15 15.39
C ARG A 182 49.77 24.53 16.24
N GLU A 183 50.52 25.55 15.82
CA GLU A 183 51.50 26.25 16.65
C GLU A 183 50.82 26.97 17.83
#